data_AF-A0A9X7Z9B0-F1
#
_entry.id   AF-A0A9X7Z9B0-F1
#
_cell.length_a   1.000
_cell.length_b   1.000
_cell.length_c   1.000
_cell.angle_alpha   90.00
_cell.angle_beta   90.00
_cell.angle_gamma   90.00
#
_symmetry.space_group_name_H-M   'P 1'
#
loop_
_entity.id
_entity.type
_entity.pdbx_description
1 polymer ?
#
loop_
_entity_poly.entity_id
_entity_poly.type
_entity_poly.pdbx_seq_one_letter_code
_entity_poly.pdbx_strand_id
1 'polypeptide(L)' 'MNRTLGIRYVLFGMLFVLVAIGLAAKSYVMLAVLAVAGIVLAVIGDRIENRPTDPYRQYNELHHRKGH' A
#
# COMPACT_ATOMS: atom_id res chain seq x y z
N MET A 1 6.84 16.90 -5.42
CA MET A 1 6.52 15.49 -5.14
C MET A 1 6.25 15.34 -3.66
N ASN A 2 5.06 14.85 -3.27
CA ASN A 2 4.74 14.57 -1.86
C ASN A 2 5.81 13.62 -1.28
N ARG A 3 6.56 14.08 -0.26
CA ARG A 3 7.63 13.28 0.39
C ARG A 3 7.14 11.89 0.82
N THR A 4 5.87 11.80 1.20
CA THR A 4 5.18 10.56 1.59
C THR A 4 5.11 9.53 0.45
N LEU A 5 4.93 9.97 -0.80
CA LEU A 5 4.93 9.08 -1.97
C LEU A 5 6.31 8.49 -2.22
N GLY A 6 7.37 9.30 -2.12
CA GLY A 6 8.75 8.85 -2.31
C GLY A 6 9.15 7.77 -1.31
N ILE A 7 8.82 7.97 -0.03
CA ILE A 7 9.09 6.98 1.02
C ILE A 7 8.34 5.67 0.76
N ARG A 8 7.09 5.73 0.29
CA ARG A 8 6.31 4.53 -0.05
C ARG A 8 6.99 3.72 -1.15
N TYR A 9 7.42 4.35 -2.24
CA TYR A 9 8.09 3.65 -3.33
C TYR A 9 9.40 3.01 -2.88
N VAL A 10 10.17 3.68 -2.02
CA VAL A 10 11.40 3.11 -1.43
C VAL A 10 11.08 1.89 -0.58
N LEU A 11 10.06 1.97 0.29
CA LEU A 11 9.66 0.86 1.15
C LEU A 11 9.16 -0.35 0.34
N PHE A 12 8.30 -0.13 -0.66
CA PHE A 12 7.85 -1.21 -1.54
C PHE A 12 8.98 -1.79 -2.40
N GLY A 13 9.91 -0.96 -2.87
CA GLY A 13 11.11 -1.41 -3.57
C GLY A 13 11.99 -2.31 -2.70
N MET A 14 12.24 -1.91 -1.46
CA MET A 14 12.98 -2.73 -0.49
C MET A 14 12.25 -4.05 -0.19
N LEU A 15 10.93 -4.00 0.00
CA LEU A 15 10.14 -5.20 0.26
C LEU A 15 10.20 -6.19 -0.93
N PHE A 16 10.17 -5.68 -2.16
CA PHE A 16 10.33 -6.49 -3.36
C PHE A 16 11.70 -7.19 -3.40
N VAL A 17 12.78 -6.46 -3.10
CA VAL A 17 14.14 -7.05 -3.02
C VAL A 17 14.20 -8.14 -1.95
N LEU A 18 13.60 -7.91 -0.78
CA LEU A 18 13.55 -8.92 0.29
C LEU A 18 12.77 -10.16 -0.13
N VAL A 19 11.66 -10.01 -0.86
CA VAL A 19 10.90 -11.15 -1.40
C VAL A 19 11.75 -11.93 -2.42
N ALA A 20 12.48 -11.24 -3.29
CA ALA A 20 13.40 -11.88 -4.23
C ALA A 20 14.50 -12.69 -3.51
N ILE A 21 15.05 -12.15 -2.41
CA ILE A 21 16.00 -12.87 -1.55
C ILE A 21 15.35 -14.09 -0.90
N GLY A 22 14.15 -13.94 -0.34
CA GLY A 22 13.41 -15.05 0.27
C GLY A 22 13.12 -16.18 -0.73
N LEU A 23 12.83 -15.83 -1.99
CA LEU A 23 12.61 -16.76 -3.09
C LEU A 23 13.90 -17.49 -3.46
N ALA A 24 15.02 -16.75 -3.61
CA ALA A 24 16.33 -17.34 -3.90
C ALA A 24 16.80 -18.28 -2.78
N ALA A 25 16.54 -17.92 -1.52
CA ALA A 25 16.82 -18.75 -0.35
C ALA A 25 15.86 -19.93 -0.18
N LYS A 26 14.78 -20.01 -0.99
CA LYS A 26 13.71 -21.01 -0.90
C LYS A 26 13.09 -21.11 0.50
N SER A 27 13.07 -20.00 1.23
CA SER A 27 12.56 -19.95 2.60
C SER A 27 11.09 -19.54 2.59
N TYR A 28 10.21 -20.53 2.62
CA TYR A 28 8.76 -20.31 2.63
C TYR A 28 8.27 -19.55 3.86
N VAL A 29 8.92 -19.72 5.02
CA VAL A 29 8.61 -18.96 6.25
C VAL A 29 8.93 -17.48 6.06
N MET A 30 10.11 -17.16 5.52
CA MET A 30 10.51 -15.78 5.24
C MET A 30 9.56 -15.14 4.22
N LEU A 31 9.19 -15.86 3.16
CA LEU A 31 8.23 -15.38 2.17
C LEU A 31 6.85 -15.10 2.78
N ALA A 32 6.36 -15.97 3.67
CA ALA A 32 5.08 -15.76 4.35
C ALA A 32 5.11 -14.50 5.22
N VAL A 33 6.17 -14.29 6.01
CA VAL A 33 6.34 -13.07 6.82
C VAL A 33 6.40 -11.82 5.95
N LEU A 34 7.16 -11.86 4.85
CA LEU A 34 7.28 -10.73 3.92
C LEU A 34 5.97 -10.42 3.21
N ALA A 35 5.17 -11.43 2.86
CA ALA A 35 3.85 -11.25 2.27
C ALA A 35 2.91 -10.51 3.24
N VAL A 36 2.86 -10.94 4.50
CA VAL A 36 2.06 -10.25 5.54
C VAL A 36 2.56 -8.82 5.74
N ALA A 37 3.87 -8.61 5.85
CA ALA A 37 4.45 -7.27 6.01
C ALA A 37 4.10 -6.34 4.84
N GLY A 38 4.10 -6.86 3.60
CA GLY A 38 3.71 -6.12 2.40
C GLY A 38 2.26 -5.67 2.44
N ILE A 39 1.34 -6.55 2.87
CA ILE A 39 -0.08 -6.21 3.02
C ILE A 39 -0.27 -5.11 4.07
N VAL A 40 0.39 -5.23 5.22
CA VAL A 40 0.31 -4.22 6.29
C VAL A 40 0.80 -2.86 5.80
N LEU A 41 1.92 -2.81 5.08
CA LEU A 41 2.45 -1.58 4.50
C LEU A 41 1.51 -0.98 3.45
N ALA A 42 0.86 -1.81 2.63
CA ALA A 42 -0.14 -1.37 1.67
C ALA A 42 -1.35 -0.72 2.36
N VAL A 43 -1.90 -1.37 3.38
CA VAL A 43 -3.04 -0.84 4.14
C VAL A 43 -2.68 0.48 4.84
N ILE A 44 -1.52 0.56 5.49
CA ILE A 44 -1.07 1.80 6.15
C ILE A 44 -0.84 2.90 5.12
N GLY A 45 -0.17 2.59 4.00
CA GLY A 45 0.09 3.54 2.92
C GLY A 45 -1.20 4.11 2.34
N ASP A 46 -2.19 3.25 2.08
CA ASP A 46 -3.50 3.65 1.55
C ASP A 46 -4.26 4.52 2.56
N ARG A 47 -4.25 4.18 3.85
CA ARG A 47 -4.86 4.99 4.91
C ARG A 47 -4.22 6.36 5.08
N ILE A 48 -2.89 6.47 4.94
CA ILE A 48 -2.20 7.76 5.04
C ILE A 48 -2.52 8.64 3.82
N GLU A 49 -2.58 8.06 2.62
CA GLU A 49 -2.86 8.78 1.39
C GLU A 49 -4.32 9.22 1.28
N ASN A 50 -5.26 8.36 1.68
CA ASN A 50 -6.70 8.63 1.60
C ASN A 50 -7.25 9.38 2.83
N ARG A 51 -6.48 9.52 3.91
CA ARG A 51 -6.88 10.26 5.12
C ARG A 51 -7.44 11.67 4.86
N PRO A 52 -6.86 12.49 3.95
CA PRO A 52 -7.36 13.83 3.67
C PRO A 52 -8.69 13.84 2.89
N THR A 53 -8.95 12.80 2.10
CA THR A 53 -10.09 12.70 1.18
C THR A 53 -11.23 11.82 1.70
N ASP A 54 -10.96 10.96 2.69
CA ASP A 54 -11.94 10.09 3.34
C ASP A 54 -13.22 10.80 3.82
N PRO A 55 -13.18 12.03 4.42
CA PRO A 55 -14.40 12.72 4.86
C PRO A 55 -15.30 13.17 3.70
N TYR A 56 -14.70 13.38 2.51
CA TYR A 56 -15.35 13.91 1.32
C TYR A 56 -15.79 12.81 0.35
N ARG A 57 -15.38 11.56 0.59
CA ARG A 57 -15.68 10.39 -0.25
C ARG A 57 -17.18 10.15 -0.40
N GLN A 58 -17.94 10.32 0.69
CA GLN A 58 -19.41 10.24 0.71
C GLN A 58 -20.09 11.27 -0.20
N TYR A 59 -19.51 12.46 -0.37
CA TYR A 59 -20.08 13.51 -1.23
C TYR A 59 -19.83 13.21 -2.72
N ASN A 60 -18.68 12.61 -3.05
CA ASN A 60 -18.39 12.15 -4.42
C ASN A 60 -19.33 11.01 -4.87
N GLU A 61 -19.67 10.09 -3.96
CA GLU A 61 -20.63 9.01 -4.23
C GLU A 61 -22.05 9.54 -4.45
N LEU A 62 -22.45 10.57 -3.71
CA LEU A 62 -23.75 11.25 -3.87
C LEU A 62 -23.83 12.06 -5.19
N HIS A 63 -22.72 12.64 -5.65
CA HIS A 63 -22.67 13.35 -6.93
C HIS A 63 -22.70 12.41 -8.14
N HIS A 64 -22.07 11.23 -8.06
CA HIS A 64 -22.18 10.21 -9.13
C HIS A 64 -23.59 9.64 -9.26
N ARG A 65 -24.38 9.59 -8.18
CA ARG A 65 -25.75 9.05 -8.20
C ARG A 65 -26.80 10.01 -8.78
N LYS A 66 -26.49 11.30 -8.92
CA LYS A 66 -27.41 12.33 -9.44
C LYS A 66 -27.15 12.71 -10.90
N GLY A 67 -26.13 12.13 -11.53
CA GLY A 67 -25.75 12.39 -12.93
C GLY A 67 -26.18 11.32 -13.93
N HIS A 68 -27.06 10.40 -13.54
CA HIS A 68 -27.67 9.39 -14.40
C HIS A 68 -29.18 9.59 -14.50
#